data_AF-A0A1Q9SA29-F1
#
_entry.id   AF-A0A1Q9SA29-F1
#
_cell.length_a   1.000
_cell.length_b   1.000
_cell.length_c   1.000
_cell.angle_alpha   90.00
_cell.angle_beta   90.00
_cell.angle_gamma   90.00
#
_symmetry.space_group_name_H-M   'P 1'
#
loop_
_entity.id
_entity.type
_entity.pdbx_description
1 polymer ?
#
loop_
_entity_poly.entity_id
_entity_poly.type
_entity_poly.pdbx_seq_one_letter_code
_entity_poly.pdbx_strand_id
1 'polypeptide(L)' 'MAEEGRDVSAPRWRDVVNIPAFGGVTVRVAFDDFGGRPVFRCHTLDHEDLGMMGTLEVR' A
#
# COMPACT_ATOMS: atom_id res chain seq x y z
N MET A 1 0.73 5.40 -10.83
CA MET A 1 1.09 4.26 -9.95
C MET A 1 2.14 3.43 -10.68
N ALA A 2 2.93 2.60 -9.99
CA ALA A 2 3.88 1.73 -10.66
C ALA A 2 3.72 0.29 -10.18
N GLU A 3 3.74 -0.66 -11.10
CA GLU A 3 3.77 -2.10 -10.82
C GLU A 3 5.07 -2.62 -11.43
N GLU A 4 5.96 -3.25 -10.66
CA GLU A 4 7.27 -3.73 -11.17
C GLU A 4 8.13 -2.60 -11.81
N GLY A 5 7.99 -1.36 -11.33
CA GLY A 5 8.77 -0.22 -11.80
C GLY A 5 8.32 0.40 -13.13
N ARG A 6 7.30 -0.16 -13.80
CA ARG A 6 6.67 0.44 -14.99
C ARG A 6 5.51 1.35 -14.58
N ASP A 7 5.46 2.54 -15.17
CA ASP A 7 4.36 3.48 -14.98
C ASP A 7 3.07 2.90 -15.57
N VAL A 8 2.00 2.86 -14.79
CA VAL A 8 0.69 2.40 -15.28
C VAL A 8 0.02 3.52 -16.07
N SER A 9 -0.53 3.21 -17.24
CA SER A 9 -1.07 4.18 -18.20
C SER A 9 -2.15 5.13 -17.65
N ALA A 10 -2.82 4.75 -16.55
CA ALA A 10 -3.67 5.64 -15.77
C ALA A 10 -3.70 5.20 -14.29
N PRO A 11 -3.66 6.13 -13.31
CA PRO A 11 -3.93 5.82 -11.92
C PRO A 11 -5.31 5.17 -11.77
N ARG A 12 -5.37 4.06 -11.04
CA ARG A 12 -6.61 3.37 -10.67
C ARG A 12 -6.81 3.44 -9.17
N TRP A 13 -8.03 3.72 -8.72
CA TRP A 13 -8.36 3.61 -7.30
C TRP A 13 -8.47 2.14 -6.92
N ARG A 14 -7.75 1.73 -5.88
CA ARG A 14 -7.70 0.34 -5.39
C ARG A 14 -7.50 0.37 -3.88
N ASP A 15 -8.26 -0.47 -3.18
CA ASP A 15 -8.08 -0.67 -1.73
C ASP A 15 -6.94 -1.67 -1.45
N VAL A 16 -6.73 -2.63 -2.36
CA VAL A 16 -5.70 -3.68 -2.25
C VAL A 16 -4.97 -3.88 -3.59
N VAL A 17 -3.66 -4.11 -3.52
CA VAL A 17 -2.79 -4.42 -4.66
C VAL A 17 -2.00 -5.69 -4.39
N ASN A 18 -1.85 -6.53 -5.42
CA ASN A 18 -1.01 -7.72 -5.34
C ASN A 18 0.45 -7.32 -5.55
N ILE A 19 1.32 -7.81 -4.67
CA ILE A 19 2.78 -7.63 -4.78
C ILE A 19 3.37 -9.02 -5.00
N PRO A 20 3.99 -9.30 -6.15
CA PRO A 20 4.63 -10.59 -6.39
C PRO A 20 5.86 -10.76 -5.47
N ALA A 21 6.28 -12.00 -5.25
CA ALA A 21 7.48 -12.29 -4.47
C ALA A 21 8.68 -11.54 -5.03
N PHE A 22 9.44 -10.87 -4.16
CA PHE A 22 10.59 -10.01 -4.52
C PHE A 22 10.25 -8.82 -5.43
N GLY A 23 8.97 -8.56 -5.68
CA GLY A 23 8.49 -7.42 -6.45
C GLY A 23 8.29 -6.16 -5.61
N GLY A 24 7.91 -5.09 -6.29
CA GLY A 24 7.60 -3.81 -5.66
C GLY A 24 6.52 -3.06 -6.44
N VAL A 25 5.79 -2.20 -5.72
CA VAL A 25 4.76 -1.32 -6.27
C VAL A 25 4.90 0.07 -5.66
N THR A 26 4.50 1.09 -6.40
CA THR A 26 4.40 2.46 -5.90
C THR A 26 2.93 2.86 -5.80
N VAL A 27 2.46 3.02 -4.56
CA VAL A 27 1.11 3.49 -4.22
C VAL A 27 1.17 4.97 -3.90
N ARG A 28 0.17 5.73 -4.34
CA ARG A 28 -0.01 7.15 -4.00
C ARG A 28 -1.31 7.29 -3.24
N VAL A 29 -1.27 7.96 -2.09
CA VAL A 29 -2.42 8.21 -1.22
C VAL A 29 -2.46 9.72 -0.95
N ALA A 30 -3.65 10.31 -1.10
CA ALA A 30 -3.91 11.68 -0.72
C ALA A 30 -4.33 11.70 0.76
N PHE A 31 -3.65 12.49 1.57
CA PHE A 31 -3.87 12.58 3.02
C PHE A 31 -4.46 13.94 3.45
N ASP A 32 -4.84 14.77 2.48
CA ASP A 32 -5.22 16.18 2.69
C ASP A 32 -6.38 16.37 3.68
N ASP A 33 -7.29 15.39 3.76
CA ASP A 33 -8.49 15.45 4.60
C ASP A 33 -8.38 14.64 5.91
N PHE A 34 -7.32 13.83 6.09
CA PHE A 34 -7.25 12.85 7.18
C PHE A 34 -5.86 12.72 7.79
N GLY A 35 -5.66 13.31 8.98
CA GLY A 35 -4.48 13.10 9.81
C GLY A 35 -4.59 11.84 10.70
N GLY A 36 -3.50 11.50 11.38
CA GLY A 36 -3.46 10.41 12.36
C GLY A 36 -2.50 9.29 11.99
N ARG A 37 -2.85 8.05 12.37
CA ARG A 37 -1.98 6.87 12.25
C ARG A 37 -2.64 5.76 11.42
N PRO A 38 -2.80 5.94 10.10
CA PRO A 38 -3.33 4.88 9.24
C PRO A 38 -2.40 3.66 9.24
N VAL A 39 -3.00 2.48 9.17
CA VAL A 39 -2.30 1.19 9.05
C VAL A 39 -2.25 0.77 7.59
N PHE A 40 -1.11 0.24 7.17
CA PHE A 40 -0.99 -0.56 5.95
C PHE A 40 -0.53 -1.96 6.34
N ARG A 41 -1.11 -2.97 5.71
CA ARG A 41 -0.85 -4.37 6.05
C ARG A 41 -1.04 -5.28 4.85
N CYS A 42 -0.48 -6.47 4.94
CA CYS A 42 -0.91 -7.55 4.05
C CYS A 42 -2.38 -7.91 4.32
N HIS A 43 -3.13 -8.18 3.25
CA HIS A 43 -4.50 -8.72 3.35
C HIS A 43 -4.52 -10.25 3.54
N THR A 44 -3.35 -10.91 3.50
CA THR A 44 -3.16 -12.30 3.90
C THR A 44 -3.00 -12.34 5.42
N LEU A 45 -4.00 -12.89 6.12
CA LEU A 45 -4.05 -12.88 7.60
C LEU A 45 -2.82 -13.52 8.24
N ASP A 46 -2.38 -14.68 7.72
CA ASP A 46 -1.18 -15.35 8.25
C ASP A 46 0.07 -14.46 8.19
N HIS A 47 0.19 -13.62 7.16
CA HIS A 47 1.34 -12.73 6.99
C HIS A 47 1.28 -11.54 7.95
N GLU A 48 0.09 -11.00 8.13
CA GLU A 48 -0.16 -9.90 9.04
C GLU A 48 0.04 -10.31 10.50
N ASP A 49 -0.46 -11.47 10.91
CA ASP A 49 -0.28 -12.01 12.27
C ASP A 49 1.20 -12.27 12.57
N LEU A 50 1.98 -12.58 11.54
CA LEU A 50 3.45 -12.67 11.61
C LEU A 50 4.15 -11.30 11.60
N GLY A 51 3.40 -10.20 11.60
CA GLY A 51 3.91 -8.84 11.78
C GLY A 51 4.03 -8.00 10.51
N MET A 52 3.46 -8.41 9.37
CA MET A 52 3.44 -7.59 8.13
C MET A 52 2.39 -6.47 8.19
N MET A 53 2.48 -5.65 9.23
CA MET A 53 1.71 -4.43 9.44
C MET A 53 2.65 -3.27 9.75
N GLY A 54 2.31 -2.09 9.26
CA GLY A 54 2.99 -0.85 9.62
C GLY A 54 2.00 0.29 9.73
N THR A 55 2.40 1.35 10.43
CA THR A 55 1.62 2.59 10.50
C THR A 55 2.39 3.72 9.86
N LEU A 56 1.69 4.59 9.15
CA LEU A 56 2.22 5.89 8.72
C LEU A 56 1.80 6.93 9.75
N GLU A 57 2.67 7.90 10.04
CA GLU A 57 2.30 9.07 10.83
C GLU A 57 1.99 10.22 9.87
N VAL A 58 0.73 10.64 9.85
CA VAL A 58 0.22 11.70 8.97
C VAL A 58 -0.16 12.88 9.84
N ARG A 59 0.38 14.05 9.51
CA ARG A 59 0.18 15.32 10.23
C ARG A 59 -0.37 16.36 9.29
#